data_AF-A0A2V9GVU2-F1
#
_entry.id   AF-A0A2V9GVU2-F1
#
_cell.length_a   1.000
_cell.length_b   1.000
_cell.length_c   1.000
_cell.angle_alpha   90.00
_cell.angle_beta   90.00
_cell.angle_gamma   90.00
#
_symmetry.space_group_name_H-M   'P 1'
#
loop_
_entity.id
_entity.type
_entity.pdbx_description
1 polymer ?
#
loop_
_entity_poly.entity_id
_entity_poly.type
_entity_poly.pdbx_seq_one_letter_code
_entity_poly.pdbx_strand_id
1 'polypeptide(L)'
;MRDSKASTPPFDSALVETRIGSGSDHTVFLNHLGRPVINLGFTGDYGVYHSMYDDHYWMSHIGDPAFEYHIALTRTFSPLTLASTPRRLNGSCSS
;
A
#
# COMPACT_ATOMS: atom_id res chain seq x y z
N MET A 1 -2.96 21.50 19.44
CA MET A 1 -2.89 22.91 19.01
C MET A 1 -3.84 23.09 17.85
N ARG A 2 -4.64 24.15 17.92
CA ARG A 2 -5.88 24.40 17.18
C ARG A 2 -5.72 24.41 15.65
N ASP A 3 -6.79 23.95 15.01
CA ASP A 3 -7.11 24.12 13.59
C ASP A 3 -6.81 25.55 13.12
N SER A 4 -5.91 25.66 12.14
CA SER A 4 -5.81 26.86 11.33
C SER A 4 -6.65 26.66 10.08
N LYS A 5 -7.84 27.28 10.13
CA LYS A 5 -8.81 27.45 9.05
C LYS A 5 -8.10 27.84 7.75
N ALA A 6 -8.03 26.92 6.78
CA ALA A 6 -7.61 27.24 5.41
C ALA A 6 -8.63 28.23 4.82
N SER A 7 -8.22 29.50 4.69
CA SER A 7 -9.05 30.62 4.28
C SER A 7 -9.25 30.73 2.76
N THR A 8 -8.96 29.67 2.00
CA THR A 8 -9.07 29.65 0.54
C THR A 8 -9.34 28.22 0.13
N PRO A 9 -10.32 27.94 -0.75
CA PRO A 9 -10.46 26.61 -1.31
C PRO A 9 -9.10 26.25 -1.93
N PRO A 10 -8.46 25.15 -1.49
CA PRO A 10 -7.19 24.75 -2.06
C PRO A 10 -7.39 24.58 -3.57
N PHE A 11 -6.49 25.18 -4.36
CA PHE A 11 -6.46 24.95 -5.80
C PHE A 11 -6.44 23.43 -6.06
N ASP A 12 -7.13 22.93 -7.10
CA ASP A 12 -7.24 21.49 -7.39
C ASP A 12 -5.89 20.74 -7.37
N SER A 13 -4.80 21.44 -7.71
CA SER A 13 -3.43 20.94 -7.66
C SER A 13 -2.92 20.57 -6.26
N ALA A 14 -3.51 21.13 -5.19
CA ALA A 14 -3.22 20.80 -3.79
C ALA A 14 -4.12 19.68 -3.24
N LEU A 15 -5.18 19.30 -3.98
CA LEU A 15 -6.00 18.13 -3.67
C LEU A 15 -5.38 16.84 -4.22
N VAL A 16 -4.59 16.94 -5.29
CA VAL A 16 -3.78 15.84 -5.84
C VAL A 16 -2.47 15.74 -5.04
N GLU A 17 -2.59 15.57 -3.73
CA GLU A 17 -1.49 15.06 -2.91
C GLU A 17 -1.61 13.53 -2.94
N THR A 18 -0.91 12.89 -3.86
CA THR A 18 -0.75 11.44 -3.79
C THR A 18 0.17 11.11 -2.63
N ARG A 19 -0.39 11.02 -1.42
CA ARG A 19 0.30 10.66 -0.18
C ARG A 19 1.18 9.41 -0.27
N ILE A 20 0.95 8.55 -1.27
CA ILE A 20 1.73 7.32 -1.55
C ILE A 20 3.01 7.61 -2.38
N GLY A 21 3.09 8.78 -3.03
CA GLY A 21 4.27 9.27 -3.76
C GLY A 21 4.37 8.77 -5.21
N SER A 22 5.56 8.97 -5.81
CA SER A 22 5.90 8.47 -7.16
C SER A 22 6.82 7.24 -7.18
N GLY A 23 7.12 6.66 -6.02
CA GLY A 23 8.26 5.76 -5.84
C GLY A 23 8.03 4.28 -6.19
N SER A 24 6.80 3.87 -6.55
CA SER A 24 6.53 2.52 -7.04
C SER A 24 5.54 2.52 -8.21
N ASP A 25 5.29 1.36 -8.77
CA ASP A 25 4.36 1.06 -9.86
C ASP A 25 2.90 1.52 -9.64
N HIS A 26 2.48 1.82 -8.40
CA HIS A 26 1.15 2.36 -8.08
C HIS A 26 0.85 3.72 -8.74
N THR A 27 1.88 4.42 -9.21
CA THR A 27 1.81 5.79 -9.74
C THR A 27 0.97 5.93 -10.98
N VAL A 28 1.12 4.99 -11.93
CA VAL A 28 0.33 5.00 -13.17
C VAL A 28 -1.15 4.76 -12.84
N PHE A 29 -1.44 3.86 -11.89
CA PHE A 29 -2.82 3.56 -11.53
C PHE A 29 -3.51 4.72 -10.80
N LEU A 30 -2.78 5.42 -9.94
CA LEU A 30 -3.31 6.56 -9.18
C LEU A 30 -3.38 7.84 -10.04
N ASN A 31 -2.28 8.22 -10.69
CA ASN A 31 -2.16 9.50 -11.40
C ASN A 31 -2.71 9.49 -12.82
N HIS A 32 -2.62 8.35 -13.53
CA HIS A 32 -3.06 8.28 -14.93
C HIS A 32 -4.46 7.68 -15.07
N LEU A 33 -4.78 6.63 -14.30
CA LEU A 33 -6.04 5.89 -14.44
C LEU A 33 -7.10 6.24 -13.38
N GLY A 34 -6.74 7.00 -12.34
CA GLY A 34 -7.66 7.38 -11.26
C GLY A 34 -8.26 6.19 -10.52
N ARG A 35 -7.55 5.05 -10.47
CA ARG A 35 -8.01 3.84 -9.76
C ARG A 35 -7.62 3.93 -8.28
N PRO A 36 -8.46 3.40 -7.37
CA PRO A 36 -8.07 3.30 -5.98
C PRO A 36 -6.90 2.31 -5.85
N VAL A 37 -5.81 2.74 -5.19
CA VAL A 37 -4.61 1.93 -4.96
C VAL A 37 -4.30 1.87 -3.47
N ILE A 38 -3.81 0.71 -3.03
CA ILE A 38 -3.29 0.50 -1.68
C ILE A 38 -1.85 -0.01 -1.80
N ASN A 39 -0.93 0.51 -1.00
CA ASN A 39 0.44 0.02 -0.85
C ASN A 39 0.64 -0.41 0.61
N LEU A 40 1.10 -1.65 0.82
CA LEU A 40 1.24 -2.27 2.13
C LEU A 40 2.65 -2.86 2.25
N GLY A 41 3.33 -2.55 3.35
CA GLY A 41 4.68 -3.02 3.61
C GLY A 41 5.04 -2.79 5.08
N PHE A 42 5.97 -3.59 5.59
CA PHE A 42 6.64 -3.31 6.85
C PHE A 42 7.89 -2.48 6.55
N THR A 43 8.15 -1.47 7.38
CA THR A 43 9.32 -0.60 7.25
C THR A 43 10.23 -0.74 8.47
N GLY A 44 11.51 -0.52 8.28
CA GLY A 44 12.56 -0.60 9.28
C GLY A 44 13.86 -0.03 8.74
N ASP A 45 14.95 -0.15 9.50
CA ASP A 45 16.28 0.32 9.07
C ASP A 45 16.81 -0.54 7.91
N TYR A 46 16.39 -0.21 6.69
CA TYR A 46 16.73 -0.91 5.47
C TYR A 46 17.92 -0.23 4.77
N GLY A 47 19.13 -0.52 5.26
CA GLY A 47 20.37 0.13 4.80
C GLY A 47 21.00 -0.46 3.54
N VAL A 48 20.44 -1.53 2.97
CA VAL A 48 21.03 -2.27 1.83
C VAL A 48 20.34 -1.99 0.49
N TYR A 49 19.39 -1.07 0.45
CA TYR A 49 18.64 -0.72 -0.77
C TYR A 49 19.56 -0.39 -1.95
N HIS A 50 19.34 -1.03 -3.10
CA HIS A 50 20.17 -0.92 -4.32
C HIS A 50 21.66 -1.30 -4.16
N SER A 51 22.02 -2.02 -3.10
CA SER A 51 23.38 -2.55 -2.93
C SER A 51 23.48 -4.01 -3.35
N MET A 52 24.70 -4.51 -3.51
CA MET A 52 24.97 -5.94 -3.74
C MET A 52 24.60 -6.83 -2.54
N TYR A 53 24.27 -6.23 -1.38
CA TYR A 53 23.88 -6.92 -0.16
C TYR A 53 22.36 -7.07 -0.02
N ASP A 54 21.58 -6.61 -1.01
CA ASP A 54 20.15 -6.91 -1.11
C ASP A 54 19.97 -8.33 -1.68
N ASP A 55 20.37 -9.32 -0.88
CA ASP A 55 20.32 -10.73 -1.25
C ASP A 55 19.49 -11.55 -0.26
N HIS A 56 19.20 -12.80 -0.65
CA HIS A 56 18.46 -13.72 0.20
C HIS A 56 19.16 -13.98 1.54
N TYR A 57 20.49 -13.91 1.58
CA TYR A 57 21.25 -14.12 2.80
C TYR A 57 20.97 -13.01 3.81
N TRP A 58 21.01 -11.74 3.39
CA TRP A 58 20.68 -10.59 4.23
C TRP A 58 19.24 -10.65 4.74
N MET A 59 18.28 -11.01 3.87
CA MET A 59 16.88 -11.16 4.28
C MET A 59 16.69 -12.27 5.31
N SER A 60 17.31 -13.44 5.12
CA SER A 60 17.18 -14.58 6.04
C SER A 60 17.99 -14.48 7.34
N HIS A 61 18.94 -13.54 7.45
CA HIS A 61 19.80 -13.42 8.63
C HIS A 61 19.63 -12.09 9.39
N ILE A 62 19.26 -11.01 8.69
CA ILE A 62 19.20 -9.65 9.26
C ILE A 62 17.80 -9.05 9.09
N GLY A 63 17.21 -9.15 7.89
CA GLY A 63 15.92 -8.52 7.59
C GLY A 63 14.73 -9.18 8.29
N ASP A 64 14.53 -10.48 8.06
CA ASP A 64 13.43 -11.28 8.62
C ASP A 64 13.89 -12.74 8.85
N PRO A 65 14.58 -13.04 9.97
CA PRO A 65 15.24 -14.32 10.22
C PRO A 65 14.34 -15.57 10.31
N ALA A 66 13.03 -15.44 10.14
CA ALA A 66 12.08 -16.54 10.04
C ALA A 66 10.95 -16.29 9.03
N PHE A 67 11.08 -15.24 8.20
CA PHE A 67 10.04 -14.78 7.27
C PHE A 67 8.68 -14.46 7.93
N GLU A 68 8.66 -14.16 9.23
CA GLU A 68 7.43 -13.95 9.99
C GLU A 68 6.69 -12.70 9.54
N TYR A 69 7.42 -11.63 9.22
CA TYR A 69 6.83 -10.40 8.69
C TYR A 69 6.30 -10.62 7.27
N HIS A 70 7.00 -11.39 6.44
CA HIS A 70 6.50 -11.75 5.10
C HIS A 70 5.20 -12.57 5.16
N ILE A 71 5.12 -13.50 6.11
CA ILE A 71 3.91 -14.30 6.35
C ILE A 71 2.77 -13.40 6.86
N ALA A 72 3.04 -12.50 7.81
CA ALA A 72 2.04 -11.58 8.34
C ALA A 72 1.48 -10.64 7.27
N LEU A 73 2.34 -10.14 6.37
CA LEU A 73 1.93 -9.31 5.25
C LEU A 73 1.00 -10.09 4.32
N THR A 74 1.37 -11.33 3.97
CA THR A 74 0.56 -12.18 3.09
C THR A 74 -0.81 -12.50 3.70
N ARG A 75 -0.85 -12.79 5.00
CA ARG A 75 -2.10 -13.04 5.74
C ARG A 75 -3.04 -11.83 5.76
N THR A 76 -2.49 -10.63 5.72
CA THR A 76 -3.27 -9.38 5.70
C THR A 76 -3.71 -9.02 4.28
N PHE A 77 -2.83 -9.22 3.29
CA PHE A 77 -3.08 -8.87 1.89
C PHE A 77 -4.09 -9.82 1.22
N SER A 78 -3.99 -11.12 1.47
CA SER A 78 -4.80 -12.13 0.78
C SER A 78 -6.32 -11.93 0.92
N PRO A 79 -6.87 -11.64 2.13
CA PRO A 79 -8.29 -11.33 2.29
C PRO A 79 -8.71 -10.05 1.53
N LEU A 80 -7.85 -9.03 1.48
CA LEU A 80 -8.13 -7.77 0.78
C LEU A 80 -8.27 -8.01 -0.73
N THR A 81 -7.37 -8.80 -1.32
CA THR A 81 -7.45 -9.19 -2.73
C THR A 81 -8.70 -10.01 -3.03
N LEU A 82 -9.06 -10.94 -2.14
CA LEU A 82 -10.27 -11.74 -2.33
C LEU A 82 -11.53 -10.88 -2.21
N ALA A 83 -11.56 -9.92 -1.29
CA ALA A 83 -12.68 -9.02 -1.09
C ALA A 83 -12.88 -8.03 -2.25
N SER A 84 -11.81 -7.62 -2.92
CA SER A 84 -11.90 -6.73 -4.09
C SER A 84 -12.44 -7.44 -5.35
N THR A 85 -12.50 -8.77 -5.33
CA THR A 85 -13.07 -9.55 -6.43
C THR A 85 -14.61 -9.45 -6.42
N PRO A 86 -15.26 -9.11 -7.54
CA PRO A 86 -16.72 -9.00 -7.60
C PRO A 86 -17.40 -10.31 -7.19
N ARG A 87 -18.16 -10.29 -6.10
CA ARG A 87 -18.97 -11.44 -5.67
C ARG A 87 -20.37 -11.30 -6.25
N ARG A 88 -20.81 -12.29 -7.02
CA ARG A 88 -22.20 -12.37 -7.48
C ARG A 88 -23.09 -12.56 -6.25
N LEU A 89 -23.82 -11.53 -5.88
CA LEU A 89 -24.87 -11.66 -4.86
C LEU A 89 -26.05 -12.34 -5.55
N ASN A 90 -26.17 -13.66 -5.39
CA ASN A 90 -27.41 -14.34 -5.75
C ASN A 90 -28.46 -13.93 -4.71
N GLY A 91 -29.36 -13.03 -5.10
CA GLY A 91 -30.50 -12.63 -4.30
C GLY A 91 -31.50 -13.78 -4.20
N SER A 92 -31.34 -14.67 -3.23
CA SER A 92 -32.48 -15.41 -2.68
C SER A 92 -33.02 -14.58 -1.52
N CYS A 93 -33.88 -13.62 -1.86
CA CYS A 93 -34.79 -13.03 -0.88
C CYS A 93 -35.75 -14.16 -0.49
N SER A 94 -35.49 -14.84 0.63
CA SER A 94 -36.49 -15.74 1.22
C SER A 94 -37.62 -14.85 1.73
N SER A 95 -38.81 -15.03 1.14
CA SER A 95 -40.07 -14.48 1.65
C SER A 95 -40.41 -15.04 3.03
#